data_AF-A0AAI9C058-F1
#
_entry.id   AF-A0AAI9C058-F1
#
_cell.length_a   1.000
_cell.length_b   1.000
_cell.length_c   1.000
_cell.angle_alpha   90.00
_cell.angle_beta   90.00
_cell.angle_gamma   90.00
#
_symmetry.space_group_name_H-M   'P 1'
#
loop_
_entity.id
_entity.type
_entity.pdbx_description
1 polymer ?
#
loop_
_entity_poly.entity_id
_entity_poly.type
_entity_poly.pdbx_seq_one_letter_code
_entity_poly.pdbx_strand_id
1 'polypeptide(L)'
;MVGAKVIRRQTLVKYLDADNYPPIVNLVNFSNNPNGSGWVNNGAAAAQLPEEVADGITFTPTRISSNGGTSNNRRAPLRSFSIAAGQPAVATFYVRFGSSQRVRLVLSNTVGGAYRESLFNLNSDGSIAAATAAAGPLELLGFEQRTGGVVKITVRIVYNAANSAAPTLQVGPTSAVVGQDVILLGAQLEFGQNATTFQVTTNDPVKDRHPTADPNEHFLDEIWFIERKVSETKEVVEFELTTAIDLNGEQLPGRQIISGVCGWLIRGGYRGPFCGYTGPAVADANDVPTTDPARDQCGGRVGSCKLRFGADKPLPYGGFPASGLLRT
;
A
#
# COMPACT_ATOMS: atom_id res chain seq x y z
N MET A 1 -6.88 -9.26 -23.42
CA MET A 1 -5.88 -8.63 -22.52
C MET A 1 -4.45 -8.88 -22.96
N VAL A 2 -4.17 -9.83 -23.86
CA VAL A 2 -2.83 -9.98 -24.48
C VAL A 2 -2.36 -8.65 -25.06
N GLY A 3 -1.11 -8.29 -24.79
CA GLY A 3 -0.48 -7.02 -25.17
C GLY A 3 -0.77 -5.84 -24.25
N ALA A 4 -1.61 -6.00 -23.21
CA ALA A 4 -1.84 -4.94 -22.23
C ALA A 4 -0.59 -4.70 -21.38
N LYS A 5 -0.30 -3.42 -21.14
CA LYS A 5 0.82 -2.97 -20.33
C LYS A 5 0.47 -3.02 -18.85
N VAL A 6 1.30 -3.69 -18.06
CA VAL A 6 1.26 -3.73 -16.61
C VAL A 6 2.50 -2.99 -16.10
N ILE A 7 2.30 -2.03 -15.19
CA ILE A 7 3.41 -1.32 -14.55
C ILE A 7 3.46 -1.78 -13.10
N ARG A 8 4.59 -2.35 -12.71
CA ARG A 8 4.86 -2.69 -11.32
C ARG A 8 5.83 -1.67 -10.74
N ARG A 9 5.37 -0.98 -9.69
CA ARG A 9 6.20 -0.09 -8.88
C ARG A 9 6.64 -0.82 -7.64
N GLN A 10 7.95 -0.95 -7.47
CA GLN A 10 8.51 -1.43 -6.22
C GLN A 10 8.88 -0.23 -5.36
N THR A 11 8.53 -0.27 -4.08
CA THR A 11 9.00 0.71 -3.11
C THR A 11 9.40 -0.01 -1.83
N LEU A 12 10.27 0.63 -1.03
CA LEU A 12 10.56 0.13 0.31
C LEU A 12 9.26 0.23 1.14
N VAL A 13 9.07 -0.69 2.09
CA VAL A 13 7.90 -0.66 3.00
C VAL A 13 7.72 0.73 3.62
N LYS A 14 8.83 1.44 3.87
CA LYS A 14 8.82 2.79 4.42
C LYS A 14 8.35 3.92 3.48
N TYR A 15 7.99 3.61 2.25
CA TYR A 15 7.52 4.57 1.27
C TYR A 15 6.35 4.01 0.45
N LEU A 16 5.64 3.01 1.00
CA LEU A 16 4.38 2.54 0.44
C LEU A 16 3.47 3.74 0.20
N ASP A 17 2.95 3.87 -1.01
CA ASP A 17 2.25 5.07 -1.43
C ASP A 17 1.00 5.35 -0.57
N ALA A 18 0.72 6.63 -0.34
CA ALA A 18 -0.37 7.05 0.53
C ALA A 18 -1.77 6.79 -0.07
N ASP A 19 -1.83 6.59 -1.39
CA ASP A 19 -3.08 6.36 -2.12
C ASP A 19 -3.59 4.92 -1.90
N ASN A 20 -2.69 3.94 -1.91
CA ASN A 20 -2.99 2.54 -1.61
C ASN A 20 -2.91 2.24 -0.10
N TYR A 21 -2.16 3.05 0.67
CA TYR A 21 -1.98 2.88 2.12
C TYR A 21 -2.20 4.20 2.88
N PRO A 22 -3.46 4.63 3.05
CA PRO A 22 -3.77 5.89 3.72
C PRO A 22 -3.18 5.94 5.14
N PRO A 23 -2.72 7.11 5.60
CA PRO A 23 -2.16 7.25 6.94
C PRO A 23 -3.12 6.75 8.03
N ILE A 24 -2.62 5.87 8.88
CA ILE A 24 -3.37 5.42 10.05
C ILE A 24 -3.33 6.51 11.12
N VAL A 25 -4.49 7.14 11.31
CA VAL A 25 -4.77 8.12 12.36
C VAL A 25 -5.17 7.43 13.67
N ASN A 26 -5.56 6.15 13.63
CA ASN A 26 -5.88 5.38 14.82
C ASN A 26 -4.63 5.13 15.70
N LEU A 27 -4.70 5.65 16.92
CA LEU A 27 -3.67 5.57 17.95
C LEU A 27 -3.77 4.30 18.81
N VAL A 28 -4.81 3.49 18.66
CA VAL A 28 -4.94 2.18 19.30
C VAL A 28 -4.14 1.15 18.50
N ASN A 29 -3.34 0.33 19.18
CA ASN A 29 -2.74 -0.88 18.63
C ASN A 29 -3.73 -2.05 18.74
N PHE A 30 -3.76 -2.94 17.75
CA PHE A 30 -4.68 -4.10 17.77
C PHE A 30 -6.15 -3.68 17.93
N SER A 31 -6.59 -2.72 17.11
CA SER A 31 -7.86 -1.99 17.31
C SER A 31 -9.11 -2.86 17.25
N ASN A 32 -9.08 -3.97 16.51
CA ASN A 32 -10.20 -4.91 16.33
C ASN A 32 -10.05 -6.23 17.11
N ASN A 33 -9.01 -6.37 17.94
CA ASN A 33 -8.76 -7.56 18.75
C ASN A 33 -8.42 -7.18 20.20
N PRO A 34 -9.44 -6.82 21.01
CA PRO A 34 -9.27 -6.48 22.43
C PRO A 34 -8.81 -7.65 23.32
N ASN A 35 -8.71 -8.87 22.79
CA ASN A 35 -8.11 -10.02 23.48
C ASN A 35 -6.60 -10.14 23.24
N GLY A 36 -6.09 -9.52 22.17
CA GLY A 36 -4.72 -9.67 21.69
C GLY A 36 -3.63 -9.04 22.58
N SER A 37 -2.38 -9.20 22.13
CA SER A 37 -1.17 -8.73 22.81
C SER A 37 -1.21 -7.23 23.07
N GLY A 38 -1.13 -6.80 24.34
CA GLY A 38 -1.00 -5.40 24.73
C GLY A 38 -2.26 -4.78 25.33
N TRP A 39 -3.44 -5.36 25.10
CA TRP A 39 -4.62 -5.00 25.89
C TRP A 39 -4.44 -5.52 27.32
N VAL A 40 -4.72 -4.67 28.32
CA VAL A 40 -4.46 -4.97 29.74
C VAL A 40 -5.76 -4.99 30.53
N ASN A 41 -5.91 -5.98 31.42
CA ASN A 41 -7.01 -6.04 32.36
C ASN A 41 -6.75 -5.07 33.52
N ASN A 42 -7.72 -4.21 33.81
CA ASN A 42 -7.73 -3.35 34.98
C ASN A 42 -8.93 -3.78 35.83
N GLY A 43 -8.70 -4.73 36.73
CA GLY A 43 -9.74 -5.27 37.62
C GLY A 43 -10.92 -5.95 36.92
N ALA A 44 -10.75 -6.48 35.71
CA ALA A 44 -11.78 -7.25 35.01
C ALA A 44 -11.26 -8.63 34.58
N ALA A 45 -12.17 -9.59 34.44
CA ALA A 45 -11.91 -10.83 33.72
C ALA A 45 -12.19 -10.61 32.22
N ALA A 46 -11.38 -11.22 31.35
CA ALA A 46 -11.51 -11.11 29.91
C ALA A 46 -11.57 -12.51 29.26
N ALA A 47 -12.47 -12.71 28.31
CA ALA A 47 -12.57 -13.94 27.54
C ALA A 47 -12.83 -13.63 26.05
N GLN A 48 -12.06 -14.25 25.16
CA GLN A 48 -12.26 -14.12 23.72
C GLN A 48 -13.58 -14.75 23.29
N LEU A 49 -14.27 -14.11 22.35
CA LEU A 49 -15.46 -14.63 21.67
C LEU A 49 -15.13 -14.92 20.20
N PRO A 50 -15.98 -15.70 19.50
CA PRO A 50 -15.83 -15.93 18.06
C PRO A 50 -15.82 -14.63 17.26
N GLU A 51 -15.16 -14.65 16.12
CA GLU A 51 -15.12 -13.51 15.21
C GLU A 51 -16.52 -13.11 14.74
N GLU A 52 -16.73 -11.82 14.57
CA GLU A 52 -17.98 -11.27 14.05
C GLU A 52 -17.73 -10.03 13.21
N VAL A 53 -18.66 -9.71 12.32
CA VAL A 53 -18.53 -8.59 11.38
C VAL A 53 -19.49 -7.47 11.74
N ALA A 54 -18.98 -6.24 11.84
CA ALA A 54 -19.77 -5.02 11.96
C ALA A 54 -19.16 -3.92 11.08
N ASP A 55 -19.99 -3.15 10.38
CA ASP A 55 -19.56 -2.10 9.42
C ASP A 55 -18.50 -2.57 8.40
N GLY A 56 -18.61 -3.84 7.95
CA GLY A 56 -17.66 -4.45 7.01
C GLY A 56 -16.30 -4.82 7.60
N ILE A 57 -16.13 -4.71 8.92
CA ILE A 57 -14.89 -5.01 9.64
C ILE A 57 -15.07 -6.31 10.42
N THR A 58 -14.12 -7.23 10.27
CA THR A 58 -14.02 -8.42 11.12
C THR A 58 -13.36 -8.07 12.45
N PHE A 59 -14.08 -8.31 13.54
CA PHE A 59 -13.62 -8.13 14.91
C PHE A 59 -13.37 -9.49 15.56
N THR A 60 -12.46 -9.50 16.54
CA THR A 60 -12.26 -10.62 17.48
C THR A 60 -12.71 -10.14 18.87
N PRO A 61 -14.01 -10.24 19.21
CA PRO A 61 -14.55 -9.59 20.39
C PRO A 61 -14.05 -10.21 21.69
N THR A 62 -14.08 -9.40 22.75
CA THR A 62 -13.71 -9.80 24.11
C THR A 62 -14.85 -9.50 25.05
N ARG A 63 -15.32 -10.52 25.76
CA ARG A 63 -16.19 -10.33 26.93
C ARG A 63 -15.35 -9.80 28.08
N ILE A 64 -15.77 -8.68 28.65
CA ILE A 64 -15.17 -8.04 29.83
C ILE A 64 -16.16 -8.20 30.98
N SER A 65 -15.80 -9.00 31.98
CA SER A 65 -16.67 -9.32 33.13
C SER A 65 -16.16 -8.67 34.40
N SER A 66 -17.07 -8.15 35.21
CA SER A 66 -16.79 -7.59 36.53
C SER A 66 -16.23 -8.68 37.46
N ASN A 67 -15.22 -8.32 38.24
CA ASN A 67 -14.67 -9.16 39.29
C ASN A 67 -15.24 -8.82 40.68
N GLY A 68 -16.27 -7.95 40.75
CA GLY A 68 -16.85 -7.46 41.99
C GLY A 68 -16.22 -6.16 42.51
N GLY A 69 -15.17 -5.66 41.86
CA GLY A 69 -14.53 -4.39 42.18
C GLY A 69 -15.25 -3.18 41.58
N THR A 70 -14.66 -2.00 41.78
CA THR A 70 -15.19 -0.70 41.28
C THR A 70 -14.53 -0.22 39.99
N SER A 71 -13.45 -0.87 39.58
CA SER A 71 -12.71 -0.59 38.33
C SER A 71 -12.57 -1.90 37.56
N ASN A 72 -13.52 -2.17 36.67
CA ASN A 72 -13.57 -3.39 35.86
C ASN A 72 -13.43 -3.03 34.38
N ASN A 73 -12.23 -2.67 33.92
CA ASN A 73 -12.00 -2.20 32.56
C ASN A 73 -10.97 -3.04 31.80
N ARG A 74 -11.04 -2.99 30.48
CA ARG A 74 -9.99 -3.36 29.55
C ARG A 74 -9.34 -2.09 29.02
N ARG A 75 -8.02 -1.96 29.17
CA ARG A 75 -7.22 -0.82 28.71
C ARG A 75 -6.60 -1.13 27.35
N ALA A 76 -6.78 -0.22 26.40
CA ALA A 76 -6.21 -0.31 25.06
C ALA A 76 -4.70 -0.03 25.08
N PRO A 77 -3.89 -0.78 24.31
CA PRO A 77 -2.51 -0.43 24.04
C PRO A 77 -2.50 0.74 23.06
N LEU A 78 -1.98 1.89 23.48
CA LEU A 78 -1.89 3.06 22.63
C LEU A 78 -0.48 3.20 22.06
N ARG A 79 -0.39 3.74 20.85
CA ARG A 79 0.86 4.22 20.26
C ARG A 79 1.39 5.40 21.09
N SER A 80 2.69 5.64 21.03
CA SER A 80 3.28 6.82 21.67
C SER A 80 2.89 8.08 20.91
N PHE A 81 2.34 9.06 21.63
CA PHE A 81 2.00 10.38 21.11
C PHE A 81 2.01 11.42 22.25
N SER A 82 2.07 12.69 21.90
CA SER A 82 1.90 13.83 22.81
C SER A 82 0.54 14.48 22.60
N ILE A 83 -0.01 15.04 23.67
CA ILE A 83 -1.24 15.83 23.68
C ILE A 83 -0.87 17.25 24.09
N ALA A 84 -1.27 18.24 23.31
CA ALA A 84 -1.23 19.63 23.71
C ALA A 84 -2.46 20.01 24.56
N ALA A 85 -2.32 21.01 25.44
CA ALA A 85 -3.46 21.54 26.19
C ALA A 85 -4.54 22.07 25.24
N GLY A 86 -5.79 21.72 25.48
CA GLY A 86 -6.93 22.09 24.63
C GLY A 86 -7.05 21.26 23.33
N GLN A 87 -6.17 20.28 23.10
CA GLN A 87 -6.23 19.45 21.90
C GLN A 87 -7.41 18.47 21.98
N PRO A 88 -8.29 18.44 20.96
CA PRO A 88 -9.40 17.51 20.90
C PRO A 88 -8.93 16.13 20.43
N ALA A 89 -9.48 15.08 21.04
CA ALA A 89 -9.34 13.70 20.59
C ALA A 89 -10.71 13.03 20.58
N VAL A 90 -10.92 12.15 19.60
CA VAL A 90 -12.16 11.39 19.44
C VAL A 90 -11.85 9.91 19.61
N ALA A 91 -12.64 9.25 20.44
CA ALA A 91 -12.61 7.80 20.59
C ALA A 91 -13.91 7.20 20.06
N THR A 92 -13.76 6.15 19.25
CA THR A 92 -14.86 5.33 18.75
C THR A 92 -14.74 3.94 19.34
N PHE A 93 -15.82 3.41 19.87
CA PHE A 93 -15.90 2.06 20.44
C PHE A 93 -16.98 1.27 19.73
N TYR A 94 -16.68 0.02 19.39
CA TYR A 94 -17.68 -0.97 19.03
C TYR A 94 -17.89 -1.87 20.24
N VAL A 95 -19.08 -1.80 20.83
CA VAL A 95 -19.42 -2.54 22.03
C VAL A 95 -20.74 -3.28 21.85
N ARG A 96 -20.97 -4.32 22.64
CA ARG A 96 -22.29 -4.91 22.83
C ARG A 96 -22.59 -4.94 24.31
N PHE A 97 -23.76 -4.42 24.67
CA PHE A 97 -24.22 -4.43 26.06
C PHE A 97 -24.46 -5.88 26.48
N GLY A 98 -23.81 -6.27 27.57
CA GLY A 98 -24.03 -7.57 28.20
C GLY A 98 -25.01 -7.44 29.36
N SER A 99 -24.87 -8.36 30.31
CA SER A 99 -25.70 -8.45 31.51
C SER A 99 -25.56 -7.25 32.47
N SER A 100 -24.48 -6.47 32.35
CA SER A 100 -24.30 -5.19 33.07
C SER A 100 -25.35 -4.14 32.64
N GLN A 101 -25.87 -4.24 31.40
CA GLN A 101 -26.74 -3.24 30.75
C GLN A 101 -26.18 -1.80 30.69
N ARG A 102 -24.96 -1.62 31.18
CA ARG A 102 -24.22 -0.37 31.26
C ARG A 102 -22.77 -0.58 30.89
N VAL A 103 -22.27 0.35 30.09
CA VAL A 103 -20.86 0.41 29.70
C VAL A 103 -20.22 1.66 30.28
N ARG A 104 -19.00 1.49 30.80
CA ARG A 104 -18.09 2.55 31.21
C ARG A 104 -17.08 2.78 30.10
N LEU A 105 -16.97 4.01 29.63
CA LEU A 105 -15.95 4.48 28.70
C LEU A 105 -15.06 5.47 29.45
N VAL A 106 -13.75 5.27 29.43
CA VAL A 106 -12.78 6.10 30.17
C VAL A 106 -11.69 6.61 29.24
N LEU A 107 -11.47 7.92 29.27
CA LEU A 107 -10.31 8.58 28.70
C LEU A 107 -9.55 9.26 29.83
N SER A 108 -8.29 8.87 30.02
CA SER A 108 -7.46 9.42 31.10
C SER A 108 -6.35 10.32 30.57
N ASN A 109 -5.89 11.22 31.43
CA ASN A 109 -4.71 12.05 31.22
C ASN A 109 -3.91 12.09 32.52
N THR A 110 -2.59 12.08 32.43
CA THR A 110 -1.70 12.27 33.58
C THR A 110 -1.06 13.62 33.46
N VAL A 111 -1.22 14.48 34.46
CA VAL A 111 -0.73 15.88 34.44
C VAL A 111 0.05 16.13 35.72
N GLY A 112 1.33 16.47 35.61
CA GLY A 112 2.20 16.67 36.77
C GLY A 112 2.30 15.44 37.66
N GLY A 113 2.27 14.24 37.07
CA GLY A 113 2.29 12.96 37.81
C GLY A 113 0.94 12.52 38.40
N ALA A 114 -0.09 13.37 38.37
CA ALA A 114 -1.42 13.02 38.86
C ALA A 114 -2.28 12.41 37.75
N TYR A 115 -2.79 11.19 37.98
CA TYR A 115 -3.77 10.55 37.10
C TYR A 115 -5.14 11.24 37.23
N ARG A 116 -5.72 11.61 36.09
CA ARG A 116 -7.05 12.21 35.98
C ARG A 116 -7.84 11.42 34.95
N GLU A 117 -9.12 11.22 35.21
CA GLU A 117 -10.01 10.54 34.27
C GLU A 117 -11.26 11.35 33.98
N SER A 118 -11.66 11.31 32.73
CA SER A 118 -13.00 11.65 32.31
C SER A 118 -13.67 10.36 31.85
N LEU A 119 -14.93 10.15 32.22
CA LEU A 119 -15.67 8.95 31.86
C LEU A 119 -17.13 9.24 31.50
N PHE A 120 -17.72 8.33 30.73
CA PHE A 120 -19.16 8.17 30.60
C PHE A 120 -19.56 6.77 31.05
N ASN A 121 -20.60 6.69 31.89
CA ASN A 121 -21.39 5.49 32.07
C ASN A 121 -22.64 5.64 31.21
N LEU A 122 -22.80 4.78 30.21
CA LEU A 122 -23.92 4.81 29.28
C LEU A 122 -24.84 3.62 29.52
N ASN A 123 -26.14 3.88 29.48
CA ASN A 123 -27.17 2.86 29.44
C ASN A 123 -27.26 2.24 28.03
N SER A 124 -27.87 1.06 27.94
CA SER A 124 -28.11 0.37 26.66
C SER A 124 -29.01 1.14 25.67
N ASP A 125 -29.75 2.15 26.13
CA ASP A 125 -30.53 3.07 25.32
C ASP A 125 -29.76 4.32 24.86
N GLY A 126 -28.47 4.44 25.23
CA GLY A 126 -27.61 5.57 24.90
C GLY A 126 -27.69 6.76 25.85
N SER A 127 -28.57 6.73 26.85
CA SER A 127 -28.64 7.79 27.86
C SER A 127 -27.44 7.76 28.80
N ILE A 128 -26.97 8.94 29.19
CA ILE A 128 -25.83 9.10 30.11
C ILE A 128 -26.32 8.86 31.55
N ALA A 129 -25.85 7.78 32.17
CA ALA A 129 -26.14 7.46 33.56
C ALA A 129 -25.24 8.23 34.54
N ALA A 130 -23.98 8.45 34.17
CA ALA A 130 -23.03 9.27 34.92
C ALA A 130 -21.90 9.77 34.02
N ALA A 131 -21.32 10.91 34.35
CA ALA A 131 -20.16 11.45 33.66
C ALA A 131 -19.18 12.13 34.62
N THR A 132 -17.89 12.11 34.29
CA THR A 132 -16.86 12.93 34.93
C THR A 132 -15.99 13.60 33.86
N ALA A 133 -15.35 14.72 34.21
CA ALA A 133 -14.58 15.53 33.27
C ALA A 133 -13.18 15.92 33.80
N ALA A 134 -12.58 15.11 34.68
CA ALA A 134 -11.35 15.51 35.37
C ALA A 134 -10.13 15.62 34.45
N ALA A 135 -10.07 14.82 33.38
CA ALA A 135 -9.01 14.90 32.36
C ALA A 135 -9.31 15.98 31.29
N GLY A 136 -10.55 16.45 31.21
CA GLY A 136 -11.07 17.24 30.09
C GLY A 136 -12.59 17.11 29.95
N PRO A 137 -13.29 18.12 29.39
CA PRO A 137 -14.67 17.97 28.95
C PRO A 137 -14.82 16.77 28.03
N LEU A 138 -15.83 15.94 28.32
CA LEU A 138 -16.24 14.83 27.49
C LEU A 138 -17.59 15.13 26.86
N GLU A 139 -17.76 14.71 25.61
CA GLU A 139 -18.99 14.87 24.84
C GLU A 139 -19.31 13.57 24.12
N LEU A 140 -20.55 13.11 24.22
CA LEU A 140 -21.05 11.99 23.44
C LEU A 140 -21.45 12.52 22.06
N LEU A 141 -20.70 12.15 21.03
CA LEU A 141 -20.95 12.58 19.65
C LEU A 141 -21.93 11.65 18.92
N GLY A 142 -21.97 10.37 19.28
CA GLY A 142 -22.80 9.39 18.61
C GLY A 142 -23.04 8.13 19.43
N PHE A 143 -24.26 7.61 19.32
CA PHE A 143 -24.66 6.32 19.83
C PHE A 143 -25.50 5.67 18.74
N GLU A 144 -24.91 4.74 18.00
CA GLU A 144 -25.53 4.21 16.81
C GLU A 144 -25.63 2.68 16.88
N GLN A 145 -26.85 2.18 16.78
CA GLN A 145 -27.11 0.74 16.73
C GLN A 145 -26.63 0.16 15.39
N ARG A 146 -26.10 -1.05 15.45
CA ARG A 146 -25.64 -1.85 14.31
C ARG A 146 -26.22 -3.26 14.38
N THR A 147 -26.06 -4.01 13.31
CA THR A 147 -26.50 -5.41 13.24
C THR A 147 -25.87 -6.25 14.37
N GLY A 148 -26.61 -7.24 14.86
CA GLY A 148 -26.11 -8.14 15.91
C GLY A 148 -26.04 -7.52 17.31
N GLY A 149 -26.76 -6.41 17.56
CA GLY A 149 -26.77 -5.74 18.87
C GLY A 149 -25.47 -5.02 19.22
N VAL A 150 -24.59 -4.82 18.22
CA VAL A 150 -23.41 -3.97 18.36
C VAL A 150 -23.85 -2.51 18.37
N VAL A 151 -23.21 -1.72 19.21
CA VAL A 151 -23.37 -0.28 19.29
C VAL A 151 -22.03 0.36 18.98
N LYS A 152 -22.05 1.27 18.01
CA LYS A 152 -20.94 2.19 17.76
C LYS A 152 -21.14 3.43 18.63
N ILE A 153 -20.21 3.66 19.56
CA ILE A 153 -20.24 4.80 20.46
C ILE A 153 -19.06 5.71 20.15
N THR A 154 -19.35 6.98 19.89
CA THR A 154 -18.34 7.98 19.55
C THR A 154 -18.33 9.05 20.62
N VAL A 155 -17.17 9.28 21.24
CA VAL A 155 -16.98 10.28 22.30
C VAL A 155 -15.81 11.20 21.95
N ARG A 156 -15.94 12.47 22.28
CA ARG A 156 -14.85 13.46 22.16
C ARG A 156 -14.40 13.87 23.55
N ILE A 157 -13.09 13.97 23.72
CA ILE A 157 -12.46 14.64 24.86
C ILE A 157 -11.68 15.86 24.37
N VAL A 158 -11.75 16.95 25.14
CA VAL A 158 -10.80 18.06 25.01
C VAL A 158 -9.91 18.05 26.24
N TYR A 159 -8.64 17.68 26.09
CA TYR A 159 -7.76 17.54 27.25
C TYR A 159 -7.43 18.89 27.88
N ASN A 160 -7.61 19.02 29.19
CA ASN A 160 -7.42 20.29 29.91
C ASN A 160 -5.95 20.75 30.00
N ALA A 161 -5.01 19.83 29.83
CA ALA A 161 -3.59 20.11 29.96
C ALA A 161 -2.75 19.11 29.15
N ALA A 162 -1.52 19.50 28.84
CA ALA A 162 -0.55 18.63 28.20
C ALA A 162 -0.25 17.41 29.08
N ASN A 163 -0.07 16.27 28.43
CA ASN A 163 0.16 15.01 29.13
C ASN A 163 1.61 14.90 29.60
N SER A 164 1.82 14.51 30.86
CA SER A 164 3.14 14.16 31.41
C SER A 164 3.45 12.66 31.29
N ALA A 165 2.50 11.85 30.80
CA ALA A 165 2.66 10.43 30.51
C ALA A 165 1.67 9.98 29.42
N ALA A 166 1.83 8.76 28.90
CA ALA A 166 0.91 8.20 27.91
C ALA A 166 -0.52 8.11 28.50
N PRO A 167 -1.54 8.67 27.84
CA PRO A 167 -2.93 8.56 28.29
C PRO A 167 -3.42 7.12 28.22
N THR A 168 -4.63 6.89 28.72
CA THR A 168 -5.26 5.57 28.65
C THR A 168 -6.66 5.68 28.07
N LEU A 169 -6.99 4.72 27.22
CA LEU A 169 -8.34 4.47 26.71
C LEU A 169 -8.83 3.18 27.34
N GLN A 170 -9.96 3.20 28.03
CA GLN A 170 -10.48 2.02 28.72
C GLN A 170 -11.99 1.85 28.50
N VAL A 171 -12.43 0.59 28.48
CA VAL A 171 -13.84 0.20 28.37
C VAL A 171 -14.14 -0.93 29.35
N GLY A 172 -15.31 -0.93 29.97
CA GLY A 172 -15.71 -2.04 30.84
C GLY A 172 -17.16 -1.99 31.30
N PRO A 173 -17.66 -3.02 32.00
CA PRO A 173 -18.95 -2.98 32.65
C PRO A 173 -18.97 -2.00 33.84
N THR A 174 -20.10 -1.32 34.04
CA THR A 174 -20.38 -0.54 35.25
C THR A 174 -21.13 -1.40 36.26
N SER A 175 -20.46 -2.39 36.87
CA SER A 175 -21.09 -3.27 37.85
C SER A 175 -20.12 -3.78 38.91
N ALA A 176 -20.59 -3.84 40.16
CA ALA A 176 -19.91 -4.51 41.28
C ALA A 176 -20.41 -5.96 41.48
N VAL A 177 -21.29 -6.46 40.60
CA VAL A 177 -21.75 -7.85 40.63
C VAL A 177 -20.79 -8.70 39.81
N VAL A 178 -20.14 -9.67 40.46
CA VAL A 178 -19.21 -10.60 39.80
C VAL A 178 -19.90 -11.29 38.62
N GLY A 179 -19.24 -11.30 37.47
CA GLY A 179 -19.72 -11.94 36.25
C GLY A 179 -20.62 -11.08 35.38
N GLN A 180 -21.11 -9.92 35.85
CA GLN A 180 -21.80 -8.99 34.96
C GLN A 180 -20.82 -8.39 33.95
N ASP A 181 -21.27 -8.23 32.71
CA ASP A 181 -20.37 -8.05 31.58
C ASP A 181 -20.82 -7.03 30.53
N VAL A 182 -19.82 -6.64 29.73
CA VAL A 182 -19.94 -5.93 28.45
C VAL A 182 -19.00 -6.61 27.46
N ILE A 183 -19.36 -6.64 26.19
CA ILE A 183 -18.50 -7.14 25.13
C ILE A 183 -17.88 -5.94 24.40
N LEU A 184 -16.55 -5.93 24.29
CA LEU A 184 -15.81 -4.98 23.47
C LEU A 184 -15.39 -5.68 22.18
N LEU A 185 -15.72 -5.10 21.03
CA LEU A 185 -15.29 -5.58 19.72
C LEU A 185 -14.00 -4.90 19.29
N GLY A 186 -13.92 -3.59 19.50
CA GLY A 186 -12.76 -2.80 19.08
C GLY A 186 -12.85 -1.35 19.50
N ALA A 187 -11.73 -0.64 19.39
CA ALA A 187 -11.64 0.77 19.71
C ALA A 187 -10.69 1.51 18.76
N GLN A 188 -11.03 2.76 18.47
CA GLN A 188 -10.20 3.72 17.77
C GLN A 188 -10.05 4.97 18.62
N LEU A 189 -8.85 5.56 18.62
CA LEU A 189 -8.58 6.87 19.19
C LEU A 189 -7.82 7.68 18.16
N GLU A 190 -8.26 8.91 17.91
CA GLU A 190 -7.63 9.78 16.92
C GLU A 190 -7.71 11.24 17.37
N PHE A 191 -6.84 12.09 16.83
CA PHE A 191 -6.91 13.52 17.04
C PHE A 191 -7.88 14.16 16.06
N GLY A 192 -8.62 15.16 16.53
CA GLY A 192 -9.58 15.88 15.72
C GLY A 192 -10.89 16.15 16.45
N GLN A 193 -11.81 16.78 15.73
CA GLN A 193 -13.13 17.14 16.27
C GLN A 193 -14.18 16.06 16.05
N ASN A 194 -14.03 15.22 15.02
CA ASN A 194 -15.00 14.21 14.61
C ASN A 194 -14.29 12.87 14.35
N ALA A 195 -15.03 11.77 14.47
CA ALA A 195 -14.51 10.44 14.17
C ALA A 195 -14.34 10.26 12.65
N THR A 196 -13.27 9.57 12.27
CA THR A 196 -13.09 9.07 10.90
C THR A 196 -13.60 7.63 10.79
N THR A 197 -13.49 7.05 9.59
CA THR A 197 -13.75 5.62 9.38
C THR A 197 -12.84 4.78 10.28
N PHE A 198 -13.38 3.68 10.79
CA PHE A 198 -12.60 2.80 11.67
C PHE A 198 -11.44 2.14 10.91
N GLN A 199 -10.23 2.31 11.44
CA GLN A 199 -9.00 1.77 10.89
C GLN A 199 -8.54 0.58 11.75
N VAL A 200 -8.46 -0.58 11.10
CA VAL A 200 -7.91 -1.79 11.71
C VAL A 200 -6.39 -1.62 11.84
N THR A 201 -5.86 -1.82 13.04
CA THR A 201 -4.42 -1.77 13.33
C THR A 201 -3.98 -3.11 13.91
N THR A 202 -2.81 -3.61 13.52
CA THR A 202 -2.35 -4.97 13.86
C THR A 202 -0.87 -5.07 14.30
N ASN A 203 -0.19 -3.93 14.44
CA ASN A 203 1.27 -3.79 14.58
C ASN A 203 2.08 -4.32 13.37
N ASP A 204 1.42 -4.58 12.24
CA ASP A 204 2.08 -4.97 11.00
C ASP A 204 2.76 -3.74 10.38
N PRO A 205 4.11 -3.69 10.26
CA PRO A 205 4.80 -2.52 9.74
C PRO A 205 4.47 -2.19 8.27
N VAL A 206 3.86 -3.11 7.52
CA VAL A 206 3.40 -2.89 6.14
C VAL A 206 2.00 -2.27 6.14
N LYS A 207 1.11 -2.73 7.02
CA LYS A 207 -0.29 -2.25 7.10
C LYS A 207 -0.44 -1.02 8.00
N ASP A 208 0.44 -0.89 8.99
CA ASP A 208 0.35 0.08 10.07
C ASP A 208 1.36 1.21 9.92
N ARG A 209 1.04 2.17 9.03
CA ARG A 209 1.62 3.53 8.86
C ARG A 209 2.73 3.65 7.84
N HIS A 210 2.62 4.66 6.98
CA HIS A 210 3.77 5.51 6.60
C HIS A 210 3.34 6.99 6.41
N PRO A 211 3.28 7.82 7.47
CA PRO A 211 2.85 9.23 7.38
C PRO A 211 3.80 10.13 6.58
N THR A 212 4.98 9.62 6.22
CA THR A 212 5.96 10.25 5.34
C THR A 212 6.06 9.55 3.99
N ALA A 213 5.06 8.74 3.61
CA ALA A 213 5.01 8.12 2.30
C ALA A 213 5.06 9.19 1.21
N ASP A 214 6.01 9.07 0.29
CA ASP A 214 6.06 9.85 -0.94
C ASP A 214 5.73 8.91 -2.11
N PRO A 215 4.61 9.12 -2.81
CA PRO A 215 4.25 8.33 -3.99
C PRO A 215 5.32 8.32 -5.10
N ASN A 216 6.28 9.25 -5.07
CA ASN A 216 7.39 9.33 -6.02
C ASN A 216 8.66 8.61 -5.55
N GLU A 217 8.74 8.16 -4.30
CA GLU A 217 9.89 7.43 -3.77
C GLU A 217 9.73 5.93 -4.05
N HIS A 218 10.01 5.53 -5.29
CA HIS A 218 9.96 4.15 -5.75
C HIS A 218 11.18 3.81 -6.62
N PHE A 219 11.48 2.52 -6.75
CA PHE A 219 12.43 2.03 -7.76
C PHE A 219 11.86 2.27 -9.17
N LEU A 220 12.72 2.19 -10.18
CA LEU A 220 12.30 2.35 -11.57
C LEU A 220 11.09 1.46 -11.91
N ASP A 221 10.14 2.02 -12.66
CA ASP A 221 8.94 1.32 -13.10
C ASP A 221 9.31 0.04 -13.88
N GLU A 222 8.89 -1.11 -13.38
CA GLU A 222 9.00 -2.37 -14.12
C GLU A 222 7.82 -2.46 -15.09
N ILE A 223 8.13 -2.48 -16.39
CA ILE A 223 7.12 -2.55 -17.44
C ILE A 223 7.01 -3.98 -17.95
N TRP A 224 5.83 -4.57 -17.77
CA TRP A 224 5.49 -5.91 -18.19
C TRP A 224 4.33 -5.86 -19.19
N PHE A 225 4.24 -6.87 -20.05
CA PHE A 225 3.16 -7.07 -21.01
C PHE A 225 2.52 -8.42 -20.77
N ILE A 226 1.19 -8.48 -20.83
CA ILE A 226 0.47 -9.76 -20.75
C ILE A 226 0.73 -10.53 -22.05
N GLU A 227 1.42 -11.66 -21.96
CA GLU A 227 1.71 -12.51 -23.11
C GLU A 227 0.55 -13.48 -23.38
N ARG A 228 0.17 -14.26 -22.36
CA ARG A 228 -0.91 -15.24 -22.48
C ARG A 228 -1.58 -15.53 -21.14
N LYS A 229 -2.80 -16.07 -21.22
CA LYS A 229 -3.51 -16.64 -20.07
C LYS A 229 -3.01 -18.07 -19.86
N VAL A 230 -2.49 -18.36 -18.67
CA VAL A 230 -1.93 -19.67 -18.32
C VAL A 230 -3.03 -20.59 -17.80
N SER A 231 -3.88 -20.09 -16.90
CA SER A 231 -4.94 -20.87 -16.27
C SER A 231 -6.16 -19.98 -15.97
N GLU A 232 -7.34 -20.61 -15.87
CA GLU A 232 -8.58 -19.95 -15.46
C GLU A 232 -9.46 -20.92 -14.68
N THR A 233 -9.95 -20.45 -13.55
CA THR A 233 -10.96 -21.11 -12.71
C THR A 233 -12.14 -20.14 -12.51
N LYS A 234 -13.20 -20.59 -11.82
CA LYS A 234 -14.34 -19.71 -11.50
C LYS A 234 -14.00 -18.56 -10.54
N GLU A 235 -12.84 -18.63 -9.88
CA GLU A 235 -12.42 -17.66 -8.86
C GLU A 235 -11.16 -16.88 -9.26
N VAL A 236 -10.27 -17.49 -10.06
CA VAL A 236 -8.94 -16.93 -10.35
C VAL A 236 -8.58 -17.12 -11.83
N VAL A 237 -7.97 -16.08 -12.41
CA VAL A 237 -7.34 -16.12 -13.73
C VAL A 237 -5.85 -15.82 -13.58
N GLU A 238 -5.00 -16.62 -14.21
CA GLU A 238 -3.55 -16.47 -14.17
C GLU A 238 -3.00 -16.06 -15.53
N PHE A 239 -2.12 -15.06 -15.53
CA PHE A 239 -1.48 -14.52 -16.73
C PHE A 239 0.04 -14.65 -16.64
N GLU A 240 0.64 -15.02 -17.75
CA GLU A 240 2.09 -14.93 -17.96
C GLU A 240 2.44 -13.53 -18.45
N LEU A 241 3.40 -12.92 -17.77
CA LEU A 241 3.89 -11.58 -18.08
C LEU A 241 5.28 -11.69 -18.69
N THR A 242 5.48 -11.00 -19.82
CA THR A 242 6.77 -10.93 -20.50
C THR A 242 7.24 -9.48 -20.62
N THR A 243 8.53 -9.31 -20.91
CA THR A 243 9.10 -8.00 -21.19
C THR A 243 8.87 -7.61 -22.65
N ALA A 244 8.98 -6.32 -22.98
CA ALA A 244 8.75 -5.84 -24.35
C ALA A 244 9.60 -6.57 -25.41
N ILE A 245 10.78 -7.06 -25.04
CA ILE A 245 11.73 -7.65 -25.97
C ILE A 245 11.36 -9.08 -26.37
N ASP A 246 10.72 -9.81 -25.46
CA ASP A 246 10.44 -11.23 -25.63
C ASP A 246 9.03 -11.47 -26.20
N LEU A 247 8.15 -10.46 -26.14
CA LEU A 247 6.78 -10.50 -26.66
C LEU A 247 6.65 -10.92 -28.14
N ASN A 248 7.69 -10.69 -28.97
CA ASN A 248 7.69 -10.98 -30.40
C ASN A 248 8.75 -12.01 -30.83
N GLY A 249 9.45 -12.68 -29.90
CA GLY A 249 10.54 -13.60 -30.24
C GLY A 249 11.71 -12.94 -30.98
N GLU A 250 11.91 -11.63 -30.77
CA GLU A 250 13.00 -10.87 -31.38
C GLU A 250 14.35 -11.33 -30.83
N GLN A 251 15.21 -11.84 -31.71
CA GLN A 251 16.51 -12.37 -31.30
C GLN A 251 17.52 -11.23 -31.10
N LEU A 252 18.09 -11.14 -29.90
CA LEU A 252 19.28 -10.32 -29.65
C LEU A 252 20.57 -11.14 -29.80
N PRO A 253 21.63 -10.54 -30.39
CA PRO A 253 21.66 -9.21 -31.01
C PRO A 253 20.97 -9.20 -32.38
N GLY A 254 20.15 -8.18 -32.68
CA GLY A 254 19.44 -8.07 -33.95
C GLY A 254 20.32 -7.86 -35.20
N ARG A 255 21.66 -7.88 -35.06
CA ARG A 255 22.62 -7.87 -36.15
C ARG A 255 23.40 -9.18 -36.12
N GLN A 256 23.13 -10.04 -37.10
CA GLN A 256 23.87 -11.27 -37.29
C GLN A 256 25.20 -11.00 -38.04
N ILE A 257 26.21 -11.80 -37.73
CA ILE A 257 27.48 -11.81 -38.47
C ILE A 257 27.24 -12.55 -39.78
N ILE A 258 27.01 -11.79 -40.87
CA ILE A 258 26.77 -12.33 -42.21
C ILE A 258 27.99 -12.03 -43.09
N SER A 259 28.52 -13.07 -43.75
CA SER A 259 29.60 -12.94 -44.71
C SER A 259 29.07 -12.39 -46.05
N GLY A 260 29.85 -11.49 -46.67
CA GLY A 260 29.60 -11.04 -48.05
C GLY A 260 28.47 -10.02 -48.25
N VAL A 261 27.65 -9.73 -47.24
CA VAL A 261 26.53 -8.77 -47.34
C VAL A 261 26.66 -7.63 -46.32
N CYS A 262 26.51 -6.40 -46.79
CA CYS A 262 26.52 -5.19 -45.97
C CYS A 262 25.21 -5.01 -45.20
N GLY A 263 25.25 -5.07 -43.87
CA GLY A 263 24.07 -4.86 -43.02
C GLY A 263 23.45 -3.45 -43.11
N TRP A 264 24.21 -2.45 -43.58
CA TRP A 264 23.70 -1.09 -43.73
C TRP A 264 22.61 -0.95 -44.79
N LEU A 265 22.51 -1.87 -45.77
CA LEU A 265 21.39 -1.83 -46.71
C LEU A 265 20.05 -2.05 -46.03
N ILE A 266 20.00 -2.94 -45.04
CA ILE A 266 18.80 -3.25 -44.27
C ILE A 266 18.62 -2.21 -43.15
N ARG A 267 19.73 -1.76 -42.56
CA ARG A 267 19.77 -0.78 -41.48
C ARG A 267 20.07 0.60 -42.07
N GLY A 268 19.03 1.29 -42.53
CA GLY A 268 19.09 2.71 -42.95
C GLY A 268 19.45 2.98 -44.41
N GLY A 269 19.86 1.97 -45.18
CA GLY A 269 20.22 2.10 -46.60
C GLY A 269 21.64 2.65 -46.82
N TYR A 270 22.17 2.49 -48.04
CA TYR A 270 23.55 2.91 -48.36
C TYR A 270 23.77 4.43 -48.33
N ARG A 271 22.71 5.22 -48.54
CA ARG A 271 22.70 6.69 -48.36
C ARG A 271 22.25 7.12 -46.96
N GLY A 272 21.96 6.16 -46.08
CA GLY A 272 21.55 6.40 -44.71
C GLY A 272 22.72 6.73 -43.78
N PRO A 273 22.42 6.98 -42.49
CA PRO A 273 23.38 7.52 -41.52
C PRO A 273 24.57 6.60 -41.22
N PHE A 274 24.47 5.30 -41.50
CA PHE A 274 25.52 4.33 -41.18
C PHE A 274 26.55 4.15 -42.32
N CYS A 275 26.07 3.96 -43.55
CA CYS A 275 26.94 3.85 -44.72
C CYS A 275 27.40 5.22 -45.21
N GLY A 276 26.53 6.24 -45.11
CA GLY A 276 26.89 7.64 -45.32
C GLY A 276 27.26 8.02 -46.76
N TYR A 277 26.87 7.23 -47.77
CA TYR A 277 27.20 7.59 -49.15
C TYR A 277 26.37 8.78 -49.64
N THR A 278 27.01 9.94 -49.81
CA THR A 278 26.39 11.19 -50.28
C THR A 278 26.83 11.60 -51.69
N GLY A 279 27.62 10.78 -52.38
CA GLY A 279 28.10 11.06 -53.74
C GLY A 279 27.07 10.84 -54.85
N PRO A 280 27.41 11.11 -56.12
CA PRO A 280 26.52 10.97 -57.28
C PRO A 280 26.11 9.51 -57.54
N ALA A 281 25.33 9.25 -58.58
CA ALA A 281 25.04 7.89 -59.03
C ALA A 281 26.33 7.17 -59.47
N VAL A 282 26.48 5.90 -59.10
CA VAL A 282 27.69 5.11 -59.39
C VAL A 282 27.36 3.86 -60.17
N ALA A 283 26.48 3.02 -59.64
CA ALA A 283 26.19 1.71 -60.19
C ALA A 283 24.83 1.18 -59.74
N ASP A 284 24.22 0.31 -60.52
CA ASP A 284 23.01 -0.42 -60.14
C ASP A 284 23.31 -1.56 -59.14
N ALA A 285 22.26 -2.29 -58.73
CA ALA A 285 22.36 -3.37 -57.74
C ALA A 285 23.30 -4.52 -58.15
N ASN A 286 23.62 -4.64 -59.44
CA ASN A 286 24.52 -5.64 -59.99
C ASN A 286 25.94 -5.10 -60.20
N ASP A 287 26.26 -3.91 -59.66
CA ASP A 287 27.52 -3.22 -59.85
C ASP A 287 27.79 -2.79 -61.30
N VAL A 288 26.75 -2.66 -62.13
CA VAL A 288 26.87 -2.10 -63.48
C VAL A 288 26.86 -0.56 -63.39
N PRO A 289 27.87 0.15 -63.94
CA PRO A 289 27.94 1.60 -63.84
C PRO A 289 26.68 2.28 -64.37
N THR A 290 26.16 3.25 -63.62
CA THR A 290 25.00 4.05 -64.02
C THR A 290 25.17 5.50 -63.58
N THR A 291 24.79 6.42 -64.45
CA THR A 291 24.69 7.85 -64.13
C THR A 291 23.26 8.26 -63.78
N ASP A 292 22.28 7.37 -63.97
CA ASP A 292 20.88 7.61 -63.63
C ASP A 292 20.65 7.42 -62.12
N PRO A 293 20.31 8.49 -61.36
CA PRO A 293 20.06 8.40 -59.93
C PRO A 293 18.89 7.48 -59.56
N ALA A 294 17.90 7.30 -60.43
CA ALA A 294 16.76 6.42 -60.17
C ALA A 294 17.15 4.93 -60.21
N ARG A 295 18.24 4.59 -60.89
CA ARG A 295 18.77 3.23 -61.01
C ARG A 295 19.98 2.96 -60.12
N ASP A 296 20.53 3.99 -59.47
CA ASP A 296 21.66 3.83 -58.56
C ASP A 296 21.22 3.07 -57.30
N GLN A 297 21.80 1.89 -57.11
CA GLN A 297 21.55 1.04 -55.96
C GLN A 297 22.86 0.38 -55.53
N CYS A 298 23.11 0.30 -54.24
CA CYS A 298 24.30 -0.40 -53.75
C CYS A 298 24.02 -1.91 -53.69
N GLY A 299 24.85 -2.71 -54.36
CA GLY A 299 24.75 -4.17 -54.37
C GLY A 299 25.13 -4.87 -53.05
N GLY A 300 25.58 -4.13 -52.03
CA GLY A 300 25.83 -4.65 -50.68
C GLY A 300 27.10 -5.46 -50.51
N ARG A 301 27.95 -5.56 -51.55
CA ARG A 301 29.22 -6.29 -51.53
C ARG A 301 30.37 -5.35 -51.22
N VAL A 302 31.52 -5.89 -50.80
CA VAL A 302 32.75 -5.10 -50.62
C VAL A 302 33.14 -4.39 -51.93
N GLY A 303 32.97 -5.05 -53.07
CA GLY A 303 33.15 -4.45 -54.39
C GLY A 303 32.24 -3.23 -54.62
N SER A 304 30.96 -3.33 -54.27
CA SER A 304 30.00 -2.23 -54.35
C SER A 304 30.41 -1.02 -53.51
N CYS A 305 31.00 -1.24 -52.34
CA CYS A 305 31.57 -0.18 -51.51
C CYS A 305 32.82 0.45 -52.16
N LYS A 306 33.70 -0.36 -52.75
CA LYS A 306 34.89 0.14 -53.46
C LYS A 306 34.54 1.06 -54.62
N LEU A 307 33.46 0.76 -55.36
CA LEU A 307 32.97 1.63 -56.44
C LEU A 307 32.58 3.02 -55.94
N ARG A 308 32.07 3.12 -54.70
CA ARG A 308 31.53 4.36 -54.12
C ARG A 308 32.56 5.15 -53.32
N PHE A 309 33.42 4.46 -52.57
CA PHE A 309 34.37 5.08 -51.65
C PHE A 309 35.82 5.00 -52.11
N GLY A 310 36.11 4.23 -53.17
CA GLY A 310 37.46 3.98 -53.68
C GLY A 310 38.01 2.62 -53.25
N ALA A 311 38.82 1.99 -54.11
CA ALA A 311 39.30 0.62 -53.90
C ALA A 311 40.27 0.45 -52.71
N ASP A 312 41.06 1.49 -52.44
CA ASP A 312 42.17 1.48 -51.48
C ASP A 312 41.93 2.40 -50.27
N LYS A 313 40.68 2.82 -50.06
CA LYS A 313 40.28 3.62 -48.91
C LYS A 313 39.60 2.76 -47.83
N PRO A 314 39.64 3.17 -46.55
CA PRO A 314 38.80 2.57 -45.52
C PRO A 314 37.33 2.59 -45.96
N LEU A 315 36.72 1.41 -46.05
CA LEU A 315 35.34 1.28 -46.49
C LEU A 315 34.41 1.29 -45.27
N PRO A 316 33.35 2.11 -45.26
CA PRO A 316 32.29 2.04 -44.24
C PRO A 316 31.39 0.81 -44.48
N TYR A 317 31.98 -0.38 -44.56
CA TYR A 317 31.31 -1.63 -44.87
C TYR A 317 30.65 -2.23 -43.62
N GLY A 318 29.35 -2.50 -43.72
CA GLY A 318 28.53 -3.01 -42.62
C GLY A 318 28.44 -4.53 -42.53
N GLY A 319 29.25 -5.27 -43.28
CA GLY A 319 29.30 -6.73 -43.23
C GLY A 319 30.60 -7.23 -42.59
N PHE A 320 30.72 -8.56 -42.47
CA PHE A 320 31.89 -9.22 -41.89
C PHE A 320 32.55 -10.10 -42.95
N PRO A 321 33.29 -9.53 -43.91
CA PRO A 321 33.75 -10.27 -45.10
C PRO A 321 34.74 -11.39 -44.78
N ALA A 322 35.46 -11.28 -43.65
CA ALA A 322 36.38 -12.31 -43.17
C ALA A 322 35.68 -13.46 -42.43
N SER A 323 34.42 -13.30 -42.02
CA SER A 323 33.70 -14.34 -41.25
C SER A 323 33.49 -15.64 -42.05
N GLY A 324 33.42 -15.57 -43.37
CA GLY A 324 33.34 -16.74 -44.25
C GLY A 324 34.69 -17.38 -44.60
N LEU A 325 35.82 -16.85 -44.13
CA LEU A 325 37.15 -17.45 -44.35
C LEU A 325 37.43 -18.61 -43.41
N LEU A 326 36.70 -18.70 -42.30
CA LEU A 326 36.74 -19.83 -41.38
C LEU A 326 35.91 -20.97 -41.98
N ARG A 327 36.59 -21.93 -42.61
CA ARG A 327 36.00 -23.21 -43.01
C ARG A 327 35.92 -24.08 -41.74
N THR A 328 34.73 -24.29 -41.21
CA THR A 328 34.44 -25.41 -40.30
C THR A 328 33.78 -26.53 -41.09
#